data_AF-A0A6B3D0G8-F1
#
_entry.id   AF-A0A6B3D0G8-F1
#
_cell.length_a   1.000
_cell.length_b   1.000
_cell.length_c   1.000
_cell.angle_alpha   90.00
_cell.angle_beta   90.00
_cell.angle_gamma   90.00
#
_symmetry.space_group_name_H-M   'P 1'
#
loop_
_entity.id
_entity.type
_entity.pdbx_description
1 polymer ?
#
loop_
_entity_poly.entity_id
_entity_poly.type
_entity_poly.pdbx_seq_one_letter_code
_entity_poly.pdbx_strand_id
1 'polypeptide(L)'
;RVYLTKPGWSPTSELGWDDLELIQTVTDPPQQGSPGTDGGHYYWDLALPSGRSGDALIFMQWVRSDSQENFFSCSDVVFDGGNGEVTGIRGSGSTPENPDPTDPTDPTDPPTHTGSCMAVYSVENSWSGGFQGSVEVMNHGTEPLNGWAVQWKPGSGTTL
;
A
#
# COMPACT_ATOMS: atom_id res chain seq x y z
N ARG A 1 8.17 -17.36 4.76
CA ARG A 1 6.91 -17.88 5.34
C ARG A 1 5.82 -16.85 5.08
N VAL A 2 4.68 -17.26 4.54
CA VAL A 2 3.57 -16.38 4.16
C VAL A 2 2.34 -16.79 4.97
N TYR A 3 1.76 -15.82 5.65
CA TYR A 3 0.62 -15.97 6.53
C TYR A 3 -0.51 -15.06 6.06
N LEU A 4 -1.74 -15.44 6.41
CA LEU A 4 -2.93 -14.63 6.20
C LEU A 4 -3.70 -14.56 7.52
N THR A 5 -4.30 -13.42 7.82
CA THR A 5 -5.18 -13.31 8.99
C THR A 5 -6.37 -14.26 8.87
N LYS A 6 -6.77 -14.86 9.99
CA LYS A 6 -7.89 -15.80 10.08
C LYS A 6 -9.21 -15.11 9.75
N PRO A 7 -10.22 -15.85 9.28
CA PRO A 7 -11.56 -15.29 9.08
C PRO A 7 -12.09 -14.61 10.35
N GLY A 8 -12.61 -13.39 10.21
CA GLY A 8 -13.16 -12.59 11.32
C GLY A 8 -12.19 -11.62 11.97
N TRP A 9 -10.88 -11.69 11.66
CA TRP A 9 -9.95 -10.62 12.01
C TRP A 9 -10.31 -9.33 11.25
N SER A 10 -10.10 -8.18 11.88
CA SER A 10 -10.37 -6.85 11.33
C SER A 10 -9.12 -5.98 11.44
N PRO A 11 -8.82 -5.10 10.45
CA PRO A 11 -7.67 -4.17 10.51
C PRO A 11 -7.75 -3.16 11.65
N THR A 12 -8.91 -3.01 12.30
CA THR A 12 -9.06 -2.21 13.52
C THR A 12 -8.70 -2.96 14.82
N SER A 13 -8.42 -4.25 14.74
CA SER A 13 -7.96 -5.08 15.85
C SER A 13 -6.43 -5.15 15.87
N GLU A 14 -5.83 -5.32 17.05
CA GLU A 14 -4.40 -5.62 17.15
C GLU A 14 -4.10 -6.95 16.42
N LEU A 15 -2.94 -7.03 15.76
CA LEU A 15 -2.51 -8.23 15.05
C LEU A 15 -1.61 -9.08 15.97
N GLY A 16 -2.12 -10.24 16.37
CA GLY A 16 -1.38 -11.27 17.11
C GLY A 16 -0.94 -12.45 16.24
N TRP A 17 -0.01 -13.27 16.76
CA TRP A 17 0.39 -14.52 16.10
C TRP A 17 -0.74 -15.55 16.02
N ASP A 18 -1.64 -15.53 17.00
CA ASP A 18 -2.83 -16.37 17.03
C ASP A 18 -3.93 -15.89 16.08
N ASP A 19 -3.83 -14.70 15.49
CA ASP A 19 -4.68 -14.25 14.39
C ASP A 19 -4.20 -14.74 13.03
N LEU A 20 -2.97 -15.27 12.93
CA LEU A 20 -2.35 -15.66 11.67
C LEU A 20 -2.49 -17.16 11.40
N GLU A 21 -2.72 -17.49 10.13
CA GLU A 21 -2.67 -18.84 9.59
C GLU A 21 -1.53 -18.91 8.57
N LEU A 22 -0.61 -19.89 8.72
CA LEU A 22 0.45 -20.13 7.74
C LEU A 22 -0.17 -20.76 6.49
N ILE A 23 -0.09 -20.06 5.36
CA ILE A 23 -0.69 -20.51 4.09
C ILE A 23 0.34 -20.98 3.07
N GLN A 24 1.60 -20.52 3.17
CA GLN A 24 2.67 -20.98 2.27
C GLN A 24 4.05 -20.84 2.91
N THR A 25 4.97 -21.76 2.57
CA THR A 25 6.40 -21.57 2.77
C THR A 25 7.09 -21.70 1.42
N VAL A 26 7.92 -20.72 1.09
CA VAL A 26 8.67 -20.64 -0.16
C VAL A 26 10.15 -20.57 0.21
N THR A 27 10.98 -21.35 -0.48
CA THR A 27 12.43 -21.42 -0.28
C THR A 27 13.11 -21.02 -1.57
N ASP A 28 14.04 -20.08 -1.48
CA ASP A 28 14.86 -19.57 -2.58
C ASP A 28 14.08 -19.33 -3.90
N PRO A 29 13.01 -18.49 -3.88
CA PRO A 29 12.27 -18.16 -5.08
C PRO A 29 13.15 -17.45 -6.11
N PRO A 30 12.79 -17.52 -7.40
CA PRO A 30 13.50 -16.79 -8.44
C PRO A 30 13.40 -15.27 -8.22
N GLN A 31 14.34 -14.54 -8.85
CA GLN A 31 14.42 -13.08 -8.79
C GLN A 31 14.31 -12.48 -10.18
N GLN A 32 13.71 -11.30 -10.27
CA GLN A 32 13.71 -10.45 -11.45
C GLN A 32 14.43 -9.15 -11.09
N GLY A 33 15.38 -8.73 -11.93
CA GLY A 33 16.27 -7.61 -11.63
C GLY A 33 17.43 -8.00 -10.70
N SER A 34 18.45 -7.14 -10.61
CA SER A 34 19.61 -7.37 -9.75
C SER A 34 19.33 -6.88 -8.33
N PRO A 35 19.95 -7.47 -7.28
CA PRO A 35 19.85 -6.92 -5.93
C PRO A 35 20.30 -5.46 -5.88
N GLY A 36 19.52 -4.60 -5.20
CA GLY A 36 19.82 -3.18 -5.03
C GLY A 36 19.44 -2.28 -6.23
N THR A 37 18.75 -2.80 -7.24
CA THR A 37 18.20 -1.99 -8.33
C THR A 37 16.73 -1.67 -8.11
N ASP A 38 16.28 -0.53 -8.62
CA ASP A 38 14.86 -0.19 -8.65
C ASP A 38 14.05 -1.29 -9.37
N GLY A 39 12.98 -1.74 -8.72
CA GLY A 39 12.12 -2.81 -9.23
C GLY A 39 12.70 -4.22 -9.15
N GLY A 40 13.88 -4.44 -8.54
CA GLY A 40 14.39 -5.78 -8.26
C GLY A 40 13.56 -6.49 -7.18
N HIS A 41 13.08 -7.72 -7.45
CA HIS A 41 12.21 -8.44 -6.51
C HIS A 41 12.28 -9.97 -6.68
N TYR A 42 11.93 -10.69 -5.60
CA TYR A 42 11.57 -12.10 -5.65
C TYR A 42 10.14 -12.25 -6.16
N TYR A 43 9.85 -13.34 -6.88
CA TYR A 43 8.50 -13.63 -7.35
C TYR A 43 8.14 -15.11 -7.21
N TRP A 44 6.88 -15.39 -6.92
CA TRP A 44 6.28 -16.72 -6.85
C TRP A 44 4.75 -16.59 -6.86
N ASP A 45 4.05 -17.70 -7.12
CA ASP A 45 2.58 -17.75 -7.05
C ASP A 45 2.08 -18.17 -5.67
N LEU A 46 1.03 -17.50 -5.20
CA LEU A 46 0.28 -17.84 -4.01
C LEU A 46 -1.18 -18.10 -4.36
N ALA A 47 -1.64 -19.34 -4.20
CA ALA A 47 -3.06 -19.65 -4.30
C ALA A 47 -3.80 -19.14 -3.05
N LEU A 48 -4.66 -18.14 -3.21
CA LEU A 48 -5.45 -17.59 -2.12
C LEU A 48 -6.59 -18.54 -1.69
N PRO A 49 -6.89 -18.65 -0.38
CA PRO A 49 -7.97 -19.51 0.09
C PRO A 49 -9.33 -19.01 -0.41
N SER A 50 -10.14 -19.94 -0.91
CA SER A 50 -11.52 -19.67 -1.31
C SER A 50 -12.42 -19.37 -0.11
N GLY A 51 -13.58 -18.72 -0.35
CA GLY A 51 -14.58 -18.48 0.70
C GLY A 51 -14.21 -17.35 1.66
N ARG A 52 -13.20 -16.54 1.31
CA ARG A 52 -12.87 -15.29 2.01
C ARG A 52 -13.69 -14.13 1.43
N SER A 53 -13.99 -13.16 2.29
CA SER A 53 -14.64 -11.90 1.93
C SER A 53 -14.20 -10.79 2.88
N GLY A 54 -14.12 -9.56 2.40
CA GLY A 54 -13.78 -8.38 3.21
C GLY A 54 -12.27 -8.26 3.49
N ASP A 55 -11.94 -7.36 4.42
CA ASP A 55 -10.57 -6.97 4.73
C ASP A 55 -9.76 -8.12 5.37
N ALA A 56 -8.48 -8.17 5.05
CA ALA A 56 -7.52 -9.10 5.62
C ALA A 56 -6.10 -8.52 5.52
N LEU A 57 -5.12 -9.21 6.12
CA LEU A 57 -3.72 -8.85 6.04
C LEU A 57 -2.89 -10.08 5.70
N ILE A 58 -2.00 -9.94 4.72
CA ILE A 58 -0.94 -10.90 4.43
C ILE A 58 0.30 -10.49 5.22
N PHE A 59 0.79 -11.41 6.04
CA PHE A 59 2.02 -11.22 6.80
C PHE A 59 3.11 -12.14 6.25
N MET A 60 4.30 -11.60 6.02
CA MET A 60 5.42 -12.36 5.49
C MET A 60 6.62 -12.26 6.45
N GLN A 61 7.20 -13.42 6.78
CA GLN A 61 8.47 -13.52 7.47
C GLN A 61 9.51 -14.14 6.53
N TRP A 62 10.51 -13.36 6.15
CA TRP A 62 11.68 -13.85 5.43
C TRP A 62 12.77 -14.23 6.43
N VAL A 63 12.97 -15.54 6.56
CA VAL A 63 13.97 -16.15 7.44
C VAL A 63 15.20 -16.45 6.61
N ARG A 64 16.31 -15.76 6.87
CA ARG A 64 17.58 -16.06 6.21
C ARG A 64 18.09 -17.42 6.67
N SER A 65 18.60 -18.23 5.73
CA SER A 65 19.16 -19.54 6.03
C SER A 65 20.60 -19.46 6.57
N ASP A 66 21.27 -18.33 6.34
CA ASP A 66 22.67 -18.06 6.67
C ASP A 66 22.87 -17.11 7.86
N SER A 67 21.78 -16.61 8.47
CA SER A 67 21.82 -15.62 9.55
C SER A 67 20.65 -15.80 10.51
N GLN A 68 20.77 -15.23 11.72
CA GLN A 68 19.65 -15.07 12.65
C GLN A 68 18.77 -13.84 12.33
N GLU A 69 19.20 -13.00 11.37
CA GLU A 69 18.42 -11.87 10.89
C GLU A 69 17.17 -12.32 10.13
N ASN A 70 16.06 -11.62 10.36
CA ASN A 70 14.78 -11.86 9.71
C ASN A 70 14.17 -10.54 9.24
N PHE A 71 13.38 -10.60 8.18
CA PHE A 71 12.59 -9.47 7.69
C PHE A 71 11.10 -9.77 7.84
N PHE A 72 10.31 -8.75 8.15
CA PHE A 72 8.87 -8.83 8.40
C PHE A 72 8.15 -7.82 7.52
N SER A 73 7.07 -8.25 6.86
CA SER A 73 6.26 -7.42 5.96
C SER A 73 4.76 -7.66 6.22
N CYS A 74 3.98 -6.58 6.18
CA CYS A 74 2.52 -6.60 6.24
C CYS A 74 1.97 -5.99 4.95
N SER A 75 0.92 -6.60 4.40
CA SER A 75 0.21 -6.10 3.24
C SER A 75 -1.30 -6.21 3.48
N ASP A 76 -1.98 -5.07 3.59
CA ASP A 76 -3.44 -5.02 3.69
C ASP A 76 -4.08 -5.39 2.35
N VAL A 77 -5.10 -6.24 2.39
CA VAL A 77 -5.81 -6.75 1.20
C VAL A 77 -7.30 -6.86 1.47
N VAL A 78 -8.12 -6.92 0.40
CA VAL A 78 -9.56 -7.14 0.50
C VAL A 78 -9.99 -8.26 -0.46
N PHE A 79 -10.86 -9.15 0.02
CA PHE A 79 -11.49 -10.18 -0.80
C PHE A 79 -12.88 -9.69 -1.25
N ASP A 80 -12.97 -9.07 -2.43
CA ASP A 80 -14.20 -8.48 -2.97
C ASP A 80 -14.73 -9.15 -4.26
N GLY A 81 -14.10 -10.27 -4.65
CA GLY A 81 -14.45 -11.03 -5.86
C GLY A 81 -13.82 -10.50 -7.15
N GLY A 82 -12.77 -9.66 -7.06
CA GLY A 82 -12.09 -9.11 -8.23
C GLY A 82 -12.85 -7.95 -8.87
N ASN A 83 -13.71 -7.29 -8.09
CA ASN A 83 -14.54 -6.15 -8.51
C ASN A 83 -13.90 -4.79 -8.16
N GLY A 84 -12.67 -4.78 -7.63
CA GLY A 84 -12.02 -3.58 -7.12
C GLY A 84 -10.60 -3.40 -7.62
N GLU A 85 -10.34 -2.16 -8.06
CA GLU A 85 -9.10 -1.38 -7.99
C GLU A 85 -8.05 -1.91 -7.01
N VAL A 86 -6.77 -1.57 -7.21
CA VAL A 86 -5.73 -1.76 -6.19
C VAL A 86 -6.11 -0.92 -4.95
N THR A 87 -6.88 -1.49 -4.03
CA THR A 87 -7.36 -0.79 -2.84
C THR A 87 -6.23 -0.74 -1.82
N GLY A 88 -5.41 0.30 -1.91
CA GLY A 88 -4.85 0.89 -0.70
C GLY A 88 -6.02 1.30 0.22
N ILE A 89 -5.87 1.03 1.51
CA ILE A 89 -6.74 1.34 2.65
C ILE A 89 -7.86 2.36 2.30
N ARG A 90 -9.08 1.86 2.01
CA ARG A 90 -10.28 2.69 2.14
C ARG A 90 -10.70 2.64 3.60
N GLY A 91 -10.50 3.75 4.30
CA GLY A 91 -11.04 3.97 5.64
C GLY A 91 -12.54 3.75 5.66
N SER A 92 -12.98 2.75 6.41
CA SER A 92 -14.38 2.55 6.76
C SER A 92 -14.77 3.64 7.76
N GLY A 93 -15.51 4.66 7.31
CA GLY A 93 -15.91 5.78 8.15
C GLY A 93 -16.73 6.83 7.40
N SER A 94 -18.05 6.62 7.38
CA SER A 94 -19.03 7.62 6.95
C SER A 94 -19.11 8.82 7.90
N THR A 95 -18.97 10.06 7.41
CA THR A 95 -19.60 11.27 7.97
C THR A 95 -19.68 12.42 6.92
N PRO A 96 -20.58 13.41 7.07
CA PRO A 96 -21.41 13.96 5.99
C PRO A 96 -20.77 15.14 5.25
N GLU A 97 -21.17 15.35 3.99
CA GLU A 97 -20.96 16.59 3.24
C GLU A 97 -21.45 17.80 4.05
N ASN A 98 -20.52 18.70 4.37
CA ASN A 98 -20.84 20.09 4.72
C ASN A 98 -20.57 20.95 3.49
N PRO A 99 -21.53 21.74 2.96
CA PRO A 99 -21.26 22.65 1.88
C PRO A 99 -20.68 23.92 2.48
N ASP A 100 -19.42 24.24 2.19
CA ASP A 100 -18.85 25.56 2.53
C ASP A 100 -18.40 26.32 1.28
N PRO A 101 -18.54 27.66 1.27
CA PRO A 101 -18.70 28.47 0.08
C PRO A 101 -17.35 28.87 -0.54
N THR A 102 -17.43 29.23 -1.82
CA THR A 102 -16.37 29.79 -2.66
C THR A 102 -15.45 30.78 -1.95
N ASP A 103 -14.17 30.43 -1.82
CA ASP A 103 -13.06 31.36 -1.53
C ASP A 103 -11.87 31.09 -2.48
N PRO A 104 -11.40 32.06 -3.29
CA PRO A 104 -10.60 31.77 -4.48
C PRO A 104 -9.07 31.91 -4.30
N THR A 105 -8.47 31.53 -3.15
CA THR A 105 -6.99 31.55 -2.97
C THR A 105 -6.45 30.61 -1.88
N ASP A 106 -6.78 29.32 -1.88
CA ASP A 106 -6.14 28.35 -0.96
C ASP A 106 -4.95 27.62 -1.63
N PRO A 107 -3.71 27.64 -1.08
CA PRO A 107 -2.56 26.91 -1.63
C PRO A 107 -2.66 25.37 -1.50
N THR A 108 -3.74 24.86 -0.88
CA THR A 108 -4.02 23.42 -0.73
C THR A 108 -4.79 22.81 -1.91
N ASP A 109 -5.19 23.61 -2.90
CA ASP A 109 -5.87 23.10 -4.08
C ASP A 109 -4.86 22.37 -5.00
N PRO A 110 -5.04 21.06 -5.29
CA PRO A 110 -4.10 20.34 -6.14
C PRO A 110 -4.07 20.98 -7.54
N PRO A 111 -2.89 21.03 -8.19
CA PRO A 111 -2.80 21.62 -9.53
C PRO A 111 -3.75 20.89 -10.49
N THR A 112 -4.38 21.63 -11.40
CA THR A 112 -5.16 20.99 -12.48
C THR A 112 -4.22 20.19 -13.38
N HIS A 113 -4.41 18.86 -13.39
CA HIS A 113 -3.56 17.94 -14.15
C HIS A 113 -4.29 17.48 -15.42
N THR A 114 -3.63 17.61 -16.58
CA THR A 114 -4.20 17.30 -17.91
C THR A 114 -3.66 16.01 -18.54
N GLY A 115 -3.05 15.13 -17.72
CA GLY A 115 -2.47 13.86 -18.16
C GLY A 115 -3.36 12.64 -17.86
N SER A 116 -3.16 11.54 -18.60
CA SER A 116 -3.81 10.25 -18.33
C SER A 116 -3.27 9.54 -17.09
N CYS A 117 -2.12 9.97 -16.55
CA CYS A 117 -1.61 9.59 -15.25
C CYS A 117 -1.69 10.82 -14.35
N MET A 118 -2.37 10.71 -13.22
CA MET A 118 -2.53 11.78 -12.23
C MET A 118 -1.93 11.32 -10.91
N ALA A 119 -1.23 12.23 -10.22
CA ALA A 119 -0.80 12.01 -8.85
C ALA A 119 -1.31 13.18 -8.00
N VAL A 120 -1.96 12.86 -6.89
CA VAL A 120 -2.44 13.83 -5.90
C VAL A 120 -1.66 13.61 -4.61
N TYR A 121 -1.30 14.70 -3.94
CA TYR A 121 -0.57 14.66 -2.68
C TYR A 121 -1.33 15.45 -1.61
N SER A 122 -1.44 14.89 -0.41
CA SER A 122 -1.99 15.53 0.77
C SER A 122 -1.06 15.40 1.96
N VAL A 123 -1.02 16.42 2.82
CA VAL A 123 -0.37 16.33 4.14
C VAL A 123 -1.41 15.82 5.13
N GLU A 124 -1.21 14.60 5.63
CA GLU A 124 -2.11 13.98 6.60
C GLU A 124 -1.84 14.42 8.03
N ASN A 125 -0.56 14.67 8.35
CA ASN A 125 -0.16 15.14 9.67
C ASN A 125 1.16 15.92 9.60
N SER A 126 1.41 16.83 10.54
CA SER A 126 2.66 17.60 10.59
C SER A 126 3.13 17.86 12.03
N TRP A 127 4.45 18.00 12.19
CA TRP A 127 5.09 18.31 13.47
C TRP A 127 6.33 19.18 13.24
N SER A 128 6.94 19.66 14.33
CA SER A 128 8.16 20.46 14.25
C SER A 128 9.28 19.66 13.58
N GLY A 129 9.62 20.05 12.34
CA GLY A 129 10.66 19.40 11.54
C GLY A 129 10.21 18.23 10.66
N GLY A 130 8.91 17.93 10.54
CA GLY A 130 8.45 16.83 9.69
C GLY A 130 6.96 16.81 9.39
N PHE A 131 6.57 15.90 8.49
CA PHE A 131 5.18 15.65 8.13
C PHE A 131 5.00 14.21 7.66
N GLN A 132 3.76 13.73 7.69
CA GLN A 132 3.30 12.54 7.02
C GLN A 132 2.46 12.97 5.82
N GLY A 133 2.83 12.52 4.63
CA GLY A 133 2.09 12.77 3.40
C GLY A 133 1.46 11.49 2.85
N SER A 134 0.34 11.65 2.16
CA SER A 134 -0.28 10.61 1.33
C SER A 134 -0.11 11.00 -0.13
N VAL A 135 0.17 10.01 -0.99
CA VAL A 135 0.23 10.20 -2.45
C VAL A 135 -0.68 9.17 -3.08
N GLU A 136 -1.69 9.65 -3.81
CA GLU A 136 -2.59 8.82 -4.60
C GLU A 136 -2.22 8.96 -6.09
N VAL A 137 -2.05 7.85 -6.78
CA VAL A 137 -1.73 7.82 -8.22
C VAL A 137 -2.84 7.11 -8.95
N MET A 138 -3.43 7.79 -9.94
CA MET A 138 -4.57 7.31 -10.72
C MET A 138 -4.24 7.25 -12.21
N ASN A 139 -4.63 6.14 -12.85
CA ASN A 139 -4.64 6.00 -14.30
C ASN A 139 -6.03 6.38 -14.84
N HIS A 140 -6.13 7.51 -15.50
CA HIS A 140 -7.33 7.97 -16.22
C HIS A 140 -7.33 7.55 -17.70
N GLY A 141 -6.32 6.79 -18.14
CA GLY A 141 -6.26 6.20 -19.49
C GLY A 141 -7.09 4.92 -19.61
N THR A 142 -7.35 4.49 -20.83
CA THR A 142 -8.03 3.22 -21.13
C THR A 142 -7.08 2.03 -21.28
N GLU A 143 -5.77 2.27 -21.20
CA GLU A 143 -4.71 1.26 -21.32
C GLU A 143 -3.92 1.16 -20.00
N PRO A 144 -3.39 -0.02 -19.64
CA PRO A 144 -2.55 -0.18 -18.45
C PRO A 144 -1.27 0.69 -18.50
N LEU A 145 -0.98 1.40 -17.41
CA LEU A 145 0.29 2.11 -17.23
C LEU A 145 1.36 1.15 -16.68
N ASN A 146 2.46 0.98 -17.41
CA ASN A 146 3.60 0.15 -17.01
C ASN A 146 4.80 1.03 -16.66
N GLY A 147 5.60 0.63 -15.67
CA GLY A 147 6.87 1.29 -15.33
C GLY A 147 6.72 2.69 -14.73
N TRP A 148 5.65 2.95 -13.97
CA TRP A 148 5.47 4.24 -13.29
C TRP A 148 6.41 4.35 -12.07
N ALA A 149 6.80 5.59 -11.76
CA ALA A 149 7.56 5.91 -10.56
C ALA A 149 7.04 7.22 -9.95
N VAL A 150 6.96 7.27 -8.63
CA VAL A 150 6.71 8.52 -7.89
C VAL A 150 8.05 9.07 -7.44
N GLN A 151 8.35 10.30 -7.82
CA GLN A 151 9.56 11.00 -7.39
C GLN A 151 9.17 12.12 -6.44
N TRP A 152 9.71 12.06 -5.22
CA TRP A 152 9.61 13.15 -4.27
C TRP A 152 10.80 14.09 -4.43
N LYS A 153 10.54 15.38 -4.63
CA LYS A 153 11.56 16.42 -4.56
C LYS A 153 11.36 17.18 -3.25
N PRO A 154 12.19 16.95 -2.22
CA PRO A 154 12.08 17.70 -0.98
C PRO A 154 12.25 19.20 -1.20
N GLY A 155 11.57 20.00 -0.39
CA GLY A 155 11.80 21.43 -0.33
C GLY A 155 13.23 21.76 0.14
N SER A 156 13.69 22.97 -0.15
CA SER A 156 15.00 23.43 0.34
C SER A 156 15.07 23.34 1.87
N GLY A 157 16.02 22.57 2.40
CA GLY A 157 16.24 22.39 3.84
C GLY A 157 15.77 21.04 4.41
N THR A 158 15.14 20.18 3.61
CA THR A 158 14.83 18.80 4.02
C THR A 158 16.04 17.89 3.87
N THR A 159 16.31 17.04 4.87
CA THR A 159 17.36 16.00 4.85
C THR A 159 16.68 14.63 4.92
N LEU A 160 17.06 13.70 4.05
CA LEU A 160 16.60 12.30 4.05
C LEU A 160 17.63 11.41 4.74
#